data_AF-A0A1X7TQR5-F1
#
_entry.id   AF-A0A1X7TQR5-F1
#
_cell.length_a   1.000
_cell.length_b   1.000
_cell.length_c   1.000
_cell.angle_alpha   90.00
_cell.angle_beta   90.00
_cell.angle_gamma   90.00
#
_symmetry.space_group_name_H-M   'P 1'
#
loop_
_entity.id
_entity.type
_entity.pdbx_description
1 polymer ?
#
loop_
_entity_poly.entity_id
_entity_poly.type
_entity_poly.pdbx_seq_one_letter_code
_entity_poly.pdbx_strand_id
1 'polypeptide(L)' 'MFNVDQKRIFDKVKSHLISQKEHEDLLENESSRLLRLDNNNQLRMFISGVGGTGKLFLIEPIKCLVDDIWHPKSG' A
#
# COMPACT_ATOMS: atom_id res chain seq x y z
N MET A 1 -7.67 -4.77 16.85
CA MET A 1 -7.36 -3.33 16.85
C MET A 1 -5.85 -3.18 16.80
N PHE A 2 -5.31 -2.37 15.87
CA PHE A 2 -3.86 -2.15 15.80
C PHE A 2 -3.36 -1.40 17.04
N ASN A 3 -2.16 -1.76 17.49
CA ASN A 3 -1.42 -0.89 18.41
C ASN A 3 -0.90 0.36 17.65
N VAL A 4 -0.32 1.31 18.38
CA VAL A 4 0.13 2.61 17.82
C VAL A 4 1.18 2.42 16.71
N ASP A 5 2.14 1.52 16.89
CA ASP A 5 3.20 1.28 15.91
C ASP A 5 2.68 0.57 14.65
N GLN A 6 1.83 -0.44 14.84
CA GLN A 6 1.13 -1.16 13.76
C GLN A 6 0.28 -0.20 12.94
N LYS A 7 -0.46 0.70 13.61
CA LYS A 7 -1.24 1.73 12.94
C LYS A 7 -0.34 2.67 12.13
N ARG A 8 0.78 3.12 12.70
CA ARG A 8 1.74 3.98 11.99
C ARG A 8 2.33 3.31 10.74
N ILE A 9 2.63 2.01 10.83
CA ILE A 9 3.08 1.22 9.67
C ILE A 9 1.98 1.13 8.62
N PHE A 10 0.76 0.77 9.04
CA PHE A 10 -0.39 0.67 8.14
C PHE A 10 -0.69 1.99 7.43
N ASP A 11 -0.72 3.10 8.16
CA ASP A 11 -0.99 4.43 7.61
C ASP A 11 0.09 4.85 6.59
N LYS A 12 1.35 4.49 6.83
CA LYS A 12 2.47 4.76 5.90
C LYS A 12 2.36 3.91 4.62
N VAL A 13 1.95 2.65 4.73
CA VAL A 13 1.67 1.81 3.57
C VAL A 13 0.50 2.38 2.79
N LYS A 14 -0.59 2.76 3.48
CA LYS A 14 -1.78 3.34 2.87
C LYS A 14 -1.49 4.60 2.07
N SER A 15 -0.77 5.57 2.65
CA SER A 15 -0.46 6.81 1.94
C SER A 15 0.40 6.56 0.70
N HIS A 16 1.35 5.61 0.78
CA HIS A 16 2.16 5.24 -0.37
C HIS A 16 1.33 4.58 -1.49
N LEU A 17 0.43 3.66 -1.15
CA LEU A 17 -0.44 2.99 -2.14
C LEU A 17 -1.40 3.98 -2.82
N ILE A 18 -1.99 4.92 -2.06
CA ILE A 18 -2.87 5.95 -2.63
C ILE A 18 -2.09 6.82 -3.62
N SER A 19 -0.89 7.29 -3.25
CA SER A 19 -0.05 8.08 -4.15
C SER A 19 0.34 7.31 -5.42
N GLN A 20 0.58 5.99 -5.32
CA GLN A 20 0.80 5.17 -6.51
C GLN A 20 -0.44 5.08 -7.39
N LYS A 21 -1.61 4.86 -6.79
CA LYS A 21 -2.87 4.75 -7.53
C LYS A 21 -3.24 6.05 -8.23
N GLU A 22 -3.11 7.19 -7.54
CA GLU A 22 -3.32 8.52 -8.13
C GLU A 22 -2.39 8.77 -9.32
N HIS A 23 -1.12 8.40 -9.22
CA HIS A 23 -0.17 8.51 -10.32
C HIS A 23 -0.51 7.55 -11.48
N GLU A 24 -0.96 6.33 -11.18
CA GLU A 24 -1.45 5.38 -12.18
C GLU A 24 -2.68 5.93 -12.94
N ASP A 25 -3.67 6.47 -12.22
CA ASP A 25 -4.90 7.01 -12.79
C ASP A 25 -4.64 8.24 -13.67
N LEU A 26 -3.72 9.12 -13.25
CA LEU A 26 -3.27 10.26 -14.07
C LEU A 26 -2.60 9.80 -15.37
N LEU A 27 -1.73 8.78 -15.31
CA LEU A 27 -1.04 8.23 -16.49
C LEU A 27 -1.97 7.41 -17.40
N GLU A 28 -3.03 6.79 -16.88
CA GLU A 28 -4.06 6.15 -17.71
C GLU A 28 -4.80 7.17 -18.58
N ASN A 29 -5.00 8.38 -18.08
CA ASN A 29 -5.60 9.48 -18.83
C ASN A 29 -4.61 10.11 -19.84
N GLU A 30 -3.33 10.22 -19.49
CA GLU A 30 -2.27 10.73 -20.37
C GLU A 30 -1.56 9.57 -21.10
N SER A 31 -2.17 9.06 -22.17
CA SER A 31 -1.73 7.99 -23.08
C SER A 31 -0.19 7.72 -23.16
N SER A 32 0.39 7.07 -22.14
CA SER A 32 1.83 6.79 -22.09
C SER A 32 2.11 5.49 -21.34
N ARG A 33 1.71 4.37 -21.97
CA ARG A 33 2.05 3.00 -21.56
C ARG A 33 3.57 2.76 -21.36
N LEU A 34 4.42 3.63 -21.91
CA LEU A 34 5.88 3.58 -21.79
C LEU A 34 6.45 4.14 -20.47
N LEU A 35 5.73 5.03 -19.76
CA LEU A 35 6.20 5.60 -18.48
C LEU A 35 5.85 4.74 -17.25
N ARG A 36 5.08 3.66 -17.43
CA ARG A 36 4.57 2.80 -16.35
C ARG A 36 5.64 2.03 -15.57
N LEU A 37 6.83 1.84 -16.13
CA LEU A 37 7.85 0.95 -15.56
C LEU A 37 8.90 1.66 -14.70
N ASP A 38 9.19 2.94 -14.95
CA ASP A 38 10.37 3.60 -14.36
C ASP A 38 10.10 4.43 -13.09
N ASN A 39 8.84 4.77 -12.77
CA ASN A 39 8.52 5.61 -11.60
C ASN A 39 7.95 4.85 -10.39
N ASN A 40 7.83 3.52 -10.46
CA ASN A 40 7.29 2.72 -9.35
C ASN A 40 8.35 2.47 -8.29
N ASN A 41 8.63 3.49 -7.48
CA ASN A 41 9.46 3.37 -6.29
C ASN A 41 8.81 2.37 -5.31
N GLN A 42 9.27 1.12 -5.34
CA GLN A 42 8.82 0.06 -4.44
C GLN A 42 8.99 0.48 -2.97
N LEU A 43 7.91 0.47 -2.18
CA LEU A 43 8.00 0.63 -0.74
C LEU A 43 8.61 -0.62 -0.10
N ARG A 44 9.81 -0.48 0.47
CA ARG A 44 10.42 -1.48 1.34
C ARG A 44 10.39 -1.01 2.79
N MET A 45 9.82 -1.82 3.67
CA MET A 45 9.80 -1.58 5.10
C MET A 45 10.27 -2.83 5.86
N PHE A 46 11.19 -2.65 6.80
CA PHE A 46 11.59 -3.69 7.73
C PHE A 46 10.80 -3.54 9.03
N ILE A 47 10.15 -4.61 9.48
CA ILE A 47 9.36 -4.64 10.72
C ILE A 47 10.09 -5.53 11.72
N SER A 48 10.70 -4.91 12.74
CA SER A 48 11.36 -5.60 13.84
C SER A 48 10.44 -5.70 15.07
N GLY A 49 10.79 -6.59 16.00
CA GLY A 49 10.08 -6.72 17.27
C GLY A 49 10.28 -8.09 17.92
N VAL A 50 9.87 -8.21 19.19
CA VAL A 50 9.98 -9.44 19.98
C VAL A 50 9.06 -10.55 19.43
N GLY A 51 9.40 -11.84 19.65
CA GLY A 51 8.53 -12.96 19.29
C GLY A 51 7.13 -12.82 19.90
N GLY A 52 6.08 -13.23 19.17
CA GLY A 52 4.70 -13.16 19.66
C GLY A 52 3.99 -11.80 19.54
N THR A 53 4.66 -10.74 19.05
CA THR A 53 4.05 -9.39 18.92
C THR A 53 3.11 -9.21 17.72
N GLY A 54 2.80 -10.28 16.98
CA GLY A 54 1.89 -10.20 15.84
C GLY A 54 2.45 -9.38 14.67
N LYS A 55 3.76 -9.41 14.39
CA LYS A 55 4.32 -8.73 13.20
C LYS A 55 3.66 -9.18 11.89
N LEU A 56 3.38 -10.48 11.77
CA LEU A 56 2.67 -11.06 10.63
C LEU A 56 1.20 -10.63 10.54
N PHE A 57 0.62 -10.12 11.63
CA PHE A 57 -0.76 -9.63 11.66
C PHE A 57 -1.00 -8.47 10.68
N LEU A 58 0.06 -7.74 10.31
CA LEU A 58 -0.03 -6.63 9.36
C LEU A 58 -0.15 -7.09 7.91
N ILE A 59 0.20 -8.34 7.57
CA ILE A 59 0.21 -8.82 6.18
C ILE A 59 -1.21 -8.85 5.61
N GLU A 60 -2.15 -9.46 6.34
CA GLU A 60 -3.51 -9.64 5.84
C GLU A 60 -4.26 -8.31 5.63
N PRO A 61 -4.22 -7.36 6.58
CA PRO A 61 -4.78 -6.03 6.37
C PRO A 61 -4.13 -5.27 5.21
N ILE A 62 -2.82 -5.44 4.98
CA ILE A 62 -2.13 -4.81 3.84
C ILE A 62 -2.63 -5.40 2.52
N LYS A 63 -2.83 -6.72 2.42
CA LYS A 63 -3.42 -7.33 1.21
C LYS A 63 -4.83 -6.79 0.95
N CYS A 64 -5.68 -6.78 1.97
CA CYS A 64 -7.04 -6.24 1.88
C CYS A 64 -7.03 -4.78 1.42
N LEU A 65 -6.10 -3.97 1.94
CA LEU A 65 -5.95 -2.57 1.54
C LEU A 65 -5.54 -2.41 0.07
N VAL A 66 -4.63 -3.26 -0.44
CA VAL A 66 -4.26 -3.27 -1.87
C VAL A 66 -5.48 -3.60 -2.72
N ASP A 67 -6.21 -4.66 -2.37
CA ASP A 67 -7.41 -5.07 -3.10
C ASP A 67 -8.48 -3.96 -3.10
N ASP A 68 -8.72 -3.31 -1.95
CA ASP A 68 -9.72 -2.23 -1.84
C ASP A 68 -9.36 -0.99 -2.69
N ILE A 69 -8.06 -0.69 -2.85
CA ILE A 69 -7.59 0.48 -3.64
C ILE A 69 -7.68 0.20 -5.15
N TRP A 70 -7.28 -0.99 -5.60
CA TRP A 70 -7.28 -1.34 -7.04
C TRP A 70 -8.62 -1.88 -7.53
N HIS A 71 -9.43 -2.45 -6.64
CA HIS A 71 -10.72 -3.05 -6.95
C HIS A 71 -11.80 -2.51 -5.98
N PRO A 72 -12.10 -1.21 -6.02
CA PRO A 72 -13.13 -0.63 -5.17
C PRO A 72 -14.45 -1.35 -5.43
N LYS A 73 -15.04 -1.90 -4.37
CA LYS A 73 -16.37 -2.52 -4.44
C LYS A 73 -17.35 -1.49 -4.96
N SER A 74 -18.05 -1.82 -6.05
CA SER A 74 -19.14 -1.00 -6.57
C SER A 74 -20.20 -0.84 -5.49
N GLY A 75 -20.39 0.39 -5.03
CA GLY A 75 -21.44 0.76 -4.06
C GLY A 75 -22.83 0.75 -4.68
#